data_AF-A0A2I1FPE9-F1
#
_entry.id   AF-A0A2I1FPE9-F1
#
_cell.length_a   1.000
_cell.length_b   1.000
_cell.length_c   1.000
_cell.angle_alpha   90.00
_cell.angle_beta   90.00
_cell.angle_gamma   90.00
#
_symmetry.space_group_name_H-M   'P 1'
#
loop_
_entity.id
_entity.type
_entity.pdbx_description
1 polymer ?
#
loop_
_entity_poly.entity_id
_entity_poly.type
_entity_poly.pdbx_seq_one_letter_code
_entity_poly.pdbx_strand_id
1 'polypeptide(L)'
;MSDNLTLALDRWSSSNYRSIWNFTILTPNRKEYIFQFSDLFSDSHTGEYIAEKKMLSIELEYQNFQLLSVIMDLMFEKHVN
;
A
#
# COMPACT_ATOMS: atom_id res chain seq x y z
N MET A 1 21.86 -4.57 4.61
CA MET A 1 20.82 -4.43 3.57
C MET A 1 19.81 -3.44 4.12
N SER A 2 19.27 -2.50 3.34
CA SER A 2 18.32 -1.53 3.91
C SER A 2 17.01 -2.24 4.22
N ASP A 3 16.52 -2.11 5.45
CA ASP A 3 15.24 -2.67 5.92
C ASP A 3 14.03 -1.86 5.41
N ASN A 4 14.20 -1.19 4.27
CA ASN A 4 13.23 -0.26 3.74
C ASN A 4 12.13 -1.01 2.99
N LEU A 5 10.90 -0.76 3.39
CA LEU A 5 9.71 -1.21 2.72
C LEU A 5 9.41 -0.28 1.53
N THR A 6 8.98 -0.86 0.41
CA THR A 6 8.65 -0.12 -0.82
C THR A 6 7.15 -0.15 -1.04
N LEU A 7 6.55 1.03 -1.25
CA LEU A 7 5.15 1.14 -1.66
C LEU A 7 5.09 1.21 -3.20
N ALA A 8 4.49 0.19 -3.82
CA ALA A 8 4.19 0.15 -5.24
C ALA A 8 2.74 0.60 -5.48
N LEU A 9 2.55 1.43 -6.50
CA LEU A 9 1.23 1.87 -6.95
C LEU A 9 0.99 1.38 -8.37
N ASP A 10 -0.13 0.71 -8.57
CA ASP A 10 -0.59 0.30 -9.90
C ASP A 10 -2.03 0.79 -10.14
N ARG A 11 -2.31 1.17 -11.39
CA ARG A 11 -3.59 1.75 -11.80
C ARG A 11 -4.05 1.16 -13.12
N TRP A 12 -5.30 0.74 -13.17
CA TRP A 12 -5.96 0.42 -14.42
C TRP A 12 -7.37 0.98 -14.50
N SER A 13 -7.80 1.26 -15.73
CA SER A 13 -9.19 1.61 -16.04
C SER A 13 -9.98 0.34 -16.30
N SER A 14 -11.12 0.18 -15.64
CA SER A 14 -12.06 -0.90 -15.95
C SER A 14 -12.87 -0.59 -17.22
N SER A 15 -13.48 -1.62 -17.81
CA SER A 15 -14.42 -1.46 -18.94
C SER A 15 -15.64 -0.59 -18.60
N ASN A 16 -15.96 -0.42 -17.31
CA ASN A 16 -17.05 0.41 -16.81
C ASN A 16 -16.56 1.81 -16.39
N TYR A 17 -15.48 2.28 -17.00
CA TYR A 17 -14.83 3.58 -16.76
C TYR A 17 -14.24 3.79 -15.36
N ARG A 18 -14.37 2.85 -14.42
CA ARG A 18 -13.80 2.99 -13.07
C ARG A 18 -12.27 3.09 -13.09
N SER A 19 -11.72 3.87 -12.17
CA SER A 19 -10.29 4.08 -11.98
C SER A 19 -9.85 3.26 -10.78
N ILE A 20 -9.32 2.06 -11.01
CA ILE A 20 -8.98 1.12 -9.96
C ILE A 20 -7.51 1.29 -9.62
N TRP A 21 -7.22 1.39 -8.31
CA TRP A 21 -5.89 1.58 -7.76
C TRP A 21 -5.54 0.44 -6.80
N ASN A 22 -4.35 -0.11 -7.02
CA ASN A 22 -3.66 -1.07 -6.20
C ASN A 22 -2.54 -0.35 -5.46
N PHE A 23 -2.50 -0.52 -4.14
CA PHE A 23 -1.36 -0.16 -3.31
C PHE A 23 -0.77 -1.44 -2.71
N THR A 24 0.46 -1.76 -3.09
CA THR A 24 1.17 -2.98 -2.65
C THR A 24 2.43 -2.61 -1.88
N ILE A 25 2.65 -3.27 -0.76
CA ILE A 25 3.88 -3.16 0.03
C ILE A 25 4.80 -4.31 -0.34
N LEU A 26 6.01 -3.96 -0.79
CA LEU A 26 7.11 -4.87 -1.08
C LEU A 26 8.09 -4.83 0.08
N THR A 27 8.35 -5.99 0.68
CA THR A 27 9.33 -6.13 1.75
C THR A 27 10.75 -6.35 1.18
N PRO A 28 11.81 -6.10 1.99
CA PRO A 28 13.18 -6.43 1.60
C PRO A 28 13.39 -7.91 1.25
N ASN A 29 12.60 -8.82 1.86
CA ASN A 29 12.61 -10.25 1.55
C ASN A 29 11.70 -10.65 0.38
N ARG A 30 11.27 -9.66 -0.43
CA ARG A 30 10.47 -9.83 -1.66
C ARG A 30 9.09 -10.47 -1.45
N LYS A 31 8.51 -10.31 -0.26
CA LYS A 31 7.09 -10.58 -0.04
C LYS A 31 6.28 -9.38 -0.51
N GLU A 32 5.09 -9.66 -1.03
CA GLU A 32 4.18 -8.64 -1.55
C GLU A 32 2.86 -8.71 -0.78
N TYR A 33 2.39 -7.57 -0.29
CA TYR A 33 1.13 -7.45 0.43
C TYR A 33 0.27 -6.37 -0.19
N ILE A 34 -0.96 -6.72 -0.59
CA ILE A 34 -1.94 -5.72 -1.02
C ILE A 34 -2.42 -4.99 0.24
N PHE A 35 -1.99 -3.74 0.34
CA PHE A 35 -2.32 -2.86 1.46
C PHE A 35 -3.71 -2.24 1.27
N GLN A 36 -4.00 -1.77 0.05
CA GLN A 36 -5.29 -1.15 -0.25
C GLN A 36 -5.67 -1.39 -1.70
N PHE A 37 -6.96 -1.61 -1.91
CA PHE A 37 -7.60 -1.70 -3.21
C PHE A 37 -8.73 -0.66 -3.25
N SER A 38 -8.68 0.29 -4.17
CA SER A 38 -9.62 1.42 -4.16
C SER A 38 -10.11 1.78 -5.55
N ASP A 39 -11.41 2.08 -5.65
CA ASP A 39 -12.01 2.71 -6.82
C ASP A 39 -12.00 4.22 -6.61
N LEU A 40 -11.12 4.92 -7.32
CA LEU A 40 -10.94 6.38 -7.24
C LEU A 40 -11.52 7.08 -8.48
N PHE A 41 -12.53 6.48 -9.12
CA PHE A 41 -13.17 7.07 -10.30
C PHE A 41 -13.79 8.44 -10.02
N SER A 42 -14.49 8.60 -8.90
CA SER A 42 -15.13 9.87 -8.52
C SER A 42 -14.14 10.98 -8.19
N ASP A 43 -12.91 10.59 -7.86
CA ASP A 43 -11.86 11.49 -7.38
C ASP A 43 -10.89 11.88 -8.52
N SER A 44 -11.19 11.45 -9.75
CA SER A 44 -10.28 11.47 -10.90
C SER A 44 -10.06 12.85 -11.53
N HIS A 45 -10.34 13.95 -10.85
CA HIS A 45 -10.31 15.27 -11.49
C HIS A 45 -8.92 15.92 -11.55
N THR A 46 -7.93 15.48 -10.76
CA THR A 46 -6.50 15.77 -11.01
C THR A 46 -5.61 14.70 -10.36
N GLY A 47 -4.45 14.41 -10.98
CA GLY A 47 -3.42 13.58 -10.34
C GLY A 47 -2.92 14.16 -9.01
N GLU A 48 -2.99 15.48 -8.85
CA GLU A 48 -2.69 16.19 -7.60
C GLU A 48 -3.65 15.83 -6.46
N TYR A 49 -4.96 15.68 -6.72
CA TYR A 49 -5.90 15.34 -5.65
C TYR A 49 -5.57 13.98 -5.01
N ILE A 50 -5.19 13.02 -5.84
CA ILE A 50 -4.77 11.68 -5.38
C ILE A 50 -3.43 11.76 -4.65
N ALA A 51 -2.46 12.51 -5.19
CA ALA A 51 -1.15 12.68 -4.58
C ALA A 51 -1.20 13.44 -3.24
N GLU A 52 -2.06 14.44 -3.08
CA GLU A 52 -2.08 15.26 -1.86
C GLU A 52 -2.92 14.63 -0.76
N LYS A 53 -4.17 14.26 -1.05
CA LYS A 53 -5.08 13.77 -0.01
C LYS A 53 -4.88 12.30 0.29
N LYS A 54 -4.69 11.48 -0.75
CA LYS A 54 -4.57 10.04 -0.57
C LYS A 54 -3.17 9.65 -0.13
N MET A 55 -2.12 10.26 -0.66
CA MET A 55 -0.75 9.93 -0.23
C MET A 55 -0.51 10.29 1.25
N LEU A 56 -1.02 11.41 1.75
CA LEU A 56 -0.93 11.75 3.17
C LEU A 56 -1.67 10.76 4.07
N SER A 57 -2.87 10.33 3.65
CA SER A 57 -3.67 9.34 4.38
C SER A 57 -3.02 7.96 4.33
N ILE A 58 -2.46 7.59 3.18
CA ILE A 58 -1.70 6.35 3.00
C ILE A 58 -0.41 6.38 3.81
N GLU A 59 0.29 7.51 3.94
CA GLU A 59 1.50 7.59 4.73
C GLU A 59 1.23 7.36 6.23
N LEU A 60 0.13 7.92 6.74
CA LEU A 60 -0.33 7.68 8.11
C LEU A 60 -0.79 6.23 8.32
N GLU A 61 -1.57 5.67 7.40
CA GLU A 61 -2.00 4.27 7.45
C GLU A 61 -0.82 3.29 7.22
N TYR A 62 0.17 3.68 6.42
CA TYR A 62 1.40 2.95 6.16
C TYR A 62 2.24 2.88 7.42
N GLN A 63 2.44 3.98 8.15
CA GLN A 63 3.15 3.93 9.43
C GLN A 63 2.47 2.97 10.43
N ASN A 64 1.13 2.93 10.45
CA ASN A 64 0.39 1.95 11.25
C ASN A 64 0.57 0.52 10.72
N PHE A 65 0.57 0.31 9.41
CA PHE A 65 0.78 -1.00 8.80
C PHE A 65 2.21 -1.53 8.97
N GLN A 66 3.23 -0.66 8.88
CA GLN A 66 4.64 -0.97 9.15
C GLN A 66 4.81 -1.55 10.56
N LEU A 67 4.16 -0.94 11.54
CA LEU A 67 4.14 -1.44 12.90
C LEU A 67 3.50 -2.83 12.98
N LEU A 68 2.38 -3.03 12.28
CA LEU A 68 1.70 -4.31 12.19
C LEU A 68 2.50 -5.40 11.46
N SER A 69 3.16 -5.09 10.35
CA SER A 69 3.98 -6.05 9.60
C SER A 69 5.21 -6.46 10.38
N VAL A 70 5.88 -5.52 11.06
CA VAL A 70 6.98 -5.81 11.98
C VAL A 70 6.49 -6.67 13.15
N ILE A 71 5.33 -6.36 13.74
CA ILE A 71 4.74 -7.20 14.79
C ILE A 71 4.42 -8.60 14.26
N MET A 72 3.84 -8.72 13.06
CA MET A 72 3.50 -10.02 12.47
C MET A 72 4.76 -10.84 12.17
N ASP A 73 5.78 -10.27 11.52
CA ASP A 73 7.04 -10.97 11.28
C ASP A 73 7.73 -11.37 12.60
N LEU A 74 7.73 -10.50 13.63
CA LEU A 74 8.24 -10.84 14.97
C LEU A 74 7.43 -11.93 15.66
N MET A 75 6.11 -11.96 15.49
CA MET A 75 5.24 -13.01 16.03
C MET A 75 5.48 -14.34 15.32
N PHE A 76 5.68 -14.34 14.00
CA PHE A 76 5.99 -15.56 13.24
C PHE A 76 7.40 -16.09 13.53
N GLU A 77 8.41 -15.24 13.72
CA GLU A 77 9.77 -15.66 14.08
C GLU A 77 9.87 -16.26 15.50
N LYS A 78 9.07 -15.75 16.45
CA LYS A 78 9.06 -16.27 17.83
C LYS A 78 8.39 -17.64 17.98
N HIS A 79 7.60 -18.09 17.01
CA HIS A 79 6.91 -19.38 17.06
C HIS A 79 7.61 -20.49 16.25
N VAL A 80 8.75 -20.20 15.63
CA VAL A 80 9.53 -21.15 14.82
C VAL A 80 10.84 -21.58 15.51
N ASN A 81 11.15 -21.07 16.70
CA ASN A 81 12.30 -21.48 17.52
C ASN A 81 11.91 -22.15 18.84
#